data_AF-A0A327UMX1-F1
#
_entry.id   AF-A0A327UMX1-F1
#
_cell.length_a   1.000
_cell.length_b   1.000
_cell.length_c   1.000
_cell.angle_alpha   90.00
_cell.angle_beta   90.00
_cell.angle_gamma   90.00
#
_symmetry.space_group_name_H-M   'P 1'
#
loop_
_entity.id
_entity.type
_entity.pdbx_description
1 polymer ?
#
loop_
_entity_poly.entity_id
_entity_poly.type
_entity_poly.pdbx_seq_one_letter_code
_entity_poly.pdbx_strand_id
1 'polypeptide(L)'
;MTGHTDNEITIDAPMDLVWAMTNDVPSWPQLFSEYAAAEVLEQRGETIVFRLTMHPDENGNVWSWVSERTPDPETRTVRAKRVETGPFEFMDIFWQYEQTPDGVRMRWTQDFHMKPAAPVDDEAMERRLNTNTPVQMKRIKRQIEERAHAGLGLGLQGKKVLVTGGTRGIGREISLALASCGADLIVCHRQAGEHVERLNRDLKSTDGTHHVIQADLSEAEEVERLAQECTERFGSLDAVVHNAGAISHVPFAELPLEEWRRIVDTNLTAPFLITQKVLPLLSEGSSVIFVGSKVATVGVPKRAHYTASKAGLIGLTRTLVKEFGPEGIRFNIVAPGPTATEAEVPEEVIARYSRMIPLGRLGRADEVARAVLFLASDQSSFVNGQTLDVDGGI
;
A
#
# COMPACT_ATOMS: atom_id res chain seq x y z
N MET A 1 27.00 18.15 -39.30
CA MET A 1 27.54 17.86 -37.95
C MET A 1 26.69 16.71 -37.44
N THR A 2 27.29 15.60 -37.04
CA THR A 2 26.53 14.49 -36.45
C THR A 2 25.83 14.98 -35.17
N GLY A 3 24.56 14.62 -34.99
CA GLY A 3 23.81 14.94 -33.79
C GLY A 3 24.25 14.07 -32.62
N HIS A 4 24.20 14.62 -31.41
CA HIS A 4 24.66 13.94 -30.20
C HIS A 4 23.79 14.28 -28.98
N THR A 5 23.37 13.28 -28.22
CA THR A 5 22.72 13.49 -26.91
C THR A 5 23.41 12.72 -25.81
N ASP A 6 23.37 13.27 -24.59
CA ASP A 6 23.97 12.68 -23.41
C ASP A 6 23.10 13.01 -22.19
N ASN A 7 22.35 12.02 -21.72
CA ASN A 7 21.40 12.16 -20.62
C ASN A 7 21.72 11.14 -19.53
N GLU A 8 21.50 11.49 -18.27
CA GLU A 8 21.68 10.57 -17.16
C GLU A 8 20.63 10.75 -16.07
N ILE A 9 20.42 9.69 -15.30
CA ILE A 9 19.56 9.69 -14.12
C ILE A 9 20.08 8.71 -13.07
N THR A 10 19.97 9.05 -11.79
CA THR A 10 20.25 8.10 -10.69
C THR A 10 18.94 7.46 -10.24
N ILE A 11 18.94 6.14 -10.07
CA ILE A 11 17.79 5.31 -9.67
C ILE A 11 18.11 4.65 -8.33
N ASP A 12 17.31 4.92 -7.30
CA ASP A 12 17.42 4.33 -5.95
C ASP A 12 16.91 2.89 -5.93
N ALA A 13 17.68 2.00 -6.55
CA ALA A 13 17.39 0.58 -6.63
C ALA A 13 18.67 -0.24 -6.78
N PRO A 14 18.66 -1.55 -6.43
CA PRO A 14 19.79 -2.43 -6.65
C PRO A 14 20.17 -2.53 -8.14
N MET A 15 21.47 -2.57 -8.45
CA MET A 15 22.01 -2.71 -9.81
C MET A 15 21.35 -3.82 -10.61
N ASP A 16 21.18 -5.01 -10.01
CA ASP A 16 20.62 -6.16 -10.74
C ASP A 16 19.15 -5.94 -11.13
N LEU A 17 18.37 -5.21 -10.32
CA LEU A 17 16.99 -4.88 -10.65
C LEU A 17 16.92 -3.85 -11.79
N VAL A 18 17.73 -2.78 -11.69
CA VAL A 18 17.84 -1.74 -12.73
C VAL A 18 18.27 -2.38 -14.06
N TRP A 19 19.30 -3.22 -14.01
CA TRP A 19 19.83 -3.95 -15.16
C TRP A 19 18.78 -4.88 -15.79
N ALA A 20 18.12 -5.71 -14.98
CA ALA A 20 17.12 -6.66 -15.48
C ALA A 20 15.95 -5.94 -16.14
N MET A 21 15.36 -4.94 -15.48
CA MET A 21 14.17 -4.24 -15.99
C MET A 21 14.46 -3.47 -17.28
N THR A 22 15.61 -2.78 -17.35
CA THR A 22 15.94 -1.96 -18.52
C THR A 22 16.42 -2.76 -19.73
N ASN A 23 16.84 -4.01 -19.54
CA ASN A 23 17.27 -4.90 -20.62
C ASN A 23 16.22 -5.95 -21.02
N ASP A 24 15.08 -6.01 -20.34
CA ASP A 24 13.94 -6.85 -20.72
C ASP A 24 13.11 -6.19 -21.84
N VAL A 25 13.61 -6.30 -23.07
CA VAL A 25 13.02 -5.67 -24.28
C VAL A 25 11.52 -5.97 -24.45
N PRO A 26 11.04 -7.22 -24.29
CA PRO A 26 9.60 -7.52 -24.38
C PRO A 26 8.72 -6.69 -23.42
N SER A 27 9.25 -6.28 -22.27
CA SER A 27 8.53 -5.50 -21.25
C SER A 27 8.64 -3.98 -21.44
N TRP A 28 9.28 -3.51 -22.51
CA TRP A 28 9.44 -2.09 -22.77
C TRP A 28 8.12 -1.30 -22.98
N PRO A 29 7.02 -1.87 -23.51
CA PRO A 29 5.74 -1.15 -23.57
C PRO A 29 5.16 -0.78 -22.19
N GLN A 30 5.55 -1.51 -21.13
CA GLN A 30 5.18 -1.17 -19.76
C GLN A 30 6.15 -0.12 -19.16
N LEU A 31 7.43 -0.21 -19.54
CA LEU A 31 8.52 0.59 -19.01
C LEU A 31 8.60 2.01 -19.61
N PHE A 32 8.44 2.12 -20.92
CA PHE A 32 8.47 3.37 -21.68
C PHE A 32 7.05 3.81 -22.04
N SER A 33 6.80 5.12 -22.10
CA SER A 33 5.47 5.62 -22.50
C SER A 33 5.25 5.67 -24.00
N GLU A 34 6.33 5.62 -24.79
CA GLU A 34 6.29 5.85 -26.24
C GLU A 34 5.99 4.57 -27.04
N TYR A 35 6.26 3.40 -26.47
CA TYR A 35 6.18 2.13 -27.18
C TYR A 35 4.85 1.42 -26.93
N ALA A 36 4.13 1.16 -28.02
CA ALA A 36 2.95 0.32 -28.03
C ALA A 36 3.31 -1.17 -28.03
N ALA A 37 4.42 -1.54 -28.67
CA ALA A 37 4.91 -2.92 -28.73
C ALA A 37 6.44 -2.99 -28.90
N ALA A 38 7.03 -4.06 -28.36
CA ALA A 38 8.43 -4.43 -28.55
C ALA A 38 8.51 -5.94 -28.83
N GLU A 39 8.76 -6.31 -30.08
CA GLU A 39 8.71 -7.70 -30.55
C GLU A 39 10.12 -8.21 -30.84
N VAL A 40 10.56 -9.25 -30.13
CA VAL A 40 11.85 -9.90 -30.40
C VAL A 40 11.74 -10.70 -31.69
N LEU A 41 12.60 -10.37 -32.67
CA LEU A 41 12.66 -11.04 -33.97
C LEU A 41 13.72 -12.14 -33.98
N GLU A 42 14.84 -11.89 -33.31
CA GLU A 42 15.98 -12.81 -33.26
C GLU A 42 16.79 -12.57 -31.98
N GLN A 43 17.36 -13.64 -31.42
CA GLN A 43 18.31 -13.56 -30.31
C GLN A 43 19.54 -14.42 -30.60
N ARG A 44 20.73 -13.81 -30.53
CA ARG A 44 22.04 -14.40 -30.81
C ARG A 44 22.97 -14.15 -29.62
N GLY A 45 23.03 -15.11 -28.70
CA GLY A 45 23.72 -14.90 -27.42
C GLY A 45 23.09 -13.73 -26.66
N GLU A 46 23.90 -12.75 -26.28
CA GLU A 46 23.42 -11.52 -25.64
C GLU A 46 22.78 -10.54 -26.65
N THR A 47 23.08 -10.63 -27.94
CA THR A 47 22.53 -9.70 -28.95
C THR A 47 21.08 -10.04 -29.27
N ILE A 48 20.20 -9.03 -29.17
CA ILE A 48 18.77 -9.13 -29.49
C ILE A 48 18.45 -8.20 -30.66
N VAL A 49 17.75 -8.71 -31.66
CA VAL A 49 17.17 -7.94 -32.76
C VAL A 49 15.66 -7.90 -32.55
N PHE A 50 15.08 -6.71 -32.53
CA PHE A 50 13.68 -6.52 -32.16
C PHE A 50 13.05 -5.37 -32.93
N ARG A 51 11.74 -5.45 -33.15
CA ARG A 51 10.92 -4.39 -33.72
C ARG A 51 10.29 -3.58 -32.60
N LEU A 52 10.49 -2.27 -32.64
CA LEU A 52 9.75 -1.31 -31.83
C LEU A 52 8.61 -0.72 -32.64
N THR A 53 7.47 -0.53 -31.98
CA THR A 53 6.30 0.14 -32.55
C THR A 53 5.84 1.21 -31.56
N MET A 54 5.77 2.46 -32.01
CA MET A 54 5.28 3.56 -31.19
C MET A 54 3.75 3.58 -31.13
N HIS A 55 3.20 4.22 -30.10
CA HIS A 55 1.81 4.66 -30.15
C HIS A 55 1.56 5.59 -31.35
N PRO A 56 0.33 5.63 -31.91
CA PRO A 56 0.00 6.53 -33.00
C PRO A 56 0.30 7.99 -32.65
N ASP A 57 0.89 8.75 -33.59
CA ASP A 57 1.06 10.19 -33.43
C ASP A 57 -0.28 10.94 -33.56
N GLU A 58 -0.27 12.27 -33.38
CA GLU A 58 -1.49 13.11 -33.45
C GLU A 58 -2.22 13.02 -34.81
N ASN A 59 -1.53 12.58 -35.86
CA ASN A 59 -2.08 12.39 -37.20
C ASN A 59 -2.48 10.92 -37.46
N GLY A 60 -2.40 10.06 -36.44
CA GLY A 60 -2.70 8.63 -36.53
C GLY A 60 -1.61 7.77 -37.18
N ASN A 61 -0.42 8.31 -37.45
CA ASN A 61 0.66 7.51 -38.03
C ASN A 61 1.33 6.65 -36.97
N VAL A 62 1.56 5.38 -37.31
CA VAL A 62 2.26 4.43 -36.45
C VAL A 62 3.68 4.23 -36.97
N TRP A 63 4.66 4.63 -36.16
CA TRP A 63 6.07 4.49 -36.48
C TRP A 63 6.62 3.18 -35.94
N SER A 64 7.28 2.39 -36.80
CA SER A 64 7.92 1.13 -36.42
C SER A 64 9.30 0.98 -37.08
N TRP A 65 10.22 0.33 -36.38
CA TRP A 65 11.55 0.02 -36.88
C TRP A 65 12.21 -1.15 -36.15
N VAL A 66 13.19 -1.77 -36.80
CA VAL A 66 14.05 -2.79 -36.19
C VAL A 66 15.31 -2.16 -35.60
N SER A 67 15.64 -2.58 -34.38
CA SER A 67 16.89 -2.25 -33.68
C SER A 67 17.62 -3.53 -33.29
N GLU A 68 18.94 -3.43 -33.16
CA GLU A 68 19.82 -4.46 -32.60
C GLU A 68 20.40 -3.90 -31.29
N ARG A 69 20.39 -4.69 -30.21
CA ARG A 69 20.92 -4.34 -28.89
C ARG A 69 21.78 -5.47 -28.36
N THR A 70 22.95 -5.13 -27.81
CA THR A 70 23.89 -6.08 -27.20
C THR A 70 24.25 -5.59 -25.80
N PRO A 71 23.57 -6.08 -24.75
CA PRO A 71 24.00 -5.89 -23.37
C PRO A 71 25.28 -6.66 -23.06
N ASP A 72 26.11 -6.07 -22.20
CA ASP A 72 27.29 -6.67 -21.61
C ASP A 72 27.21 -6.57 -20.08
N PRO A 73 26.82 -7.66 -19.39
CA PRO A 73 26.63 -7.66 -17.93
C PRO A 73 27.94 -7.53 -17.16
N GLU A 74 29.09 -7.86 -17.75
CA GLU A 74 30.40 -7.74 -17.08
C GLU A 74 30.81 -6.27 -17.00
N THR A 75 30.69 -5.55 -18.10
CA THR A 75 31.03 -4.11 -18.14
C THR A 75 29.89 -3.19 -17.71
N ARG A 76 28.68 -3.74 -17.53
CA ARG A 76 27.44 -3.00 -17.27
C ARG A 76 27.22 -1.91 -18.31
N THR A 77 27.41 -2.28 -19.58
CA THR A 77 27.15 -1.40 -20.72
C THR A 77 26.25 -2.07 -21.75
N VAL A 78 25.61 -1.27 -22.59
CA VAL A 78 24.78 -1.78 -23.68
C VAL A 78 25.01 -0.96 -24.93
N ARG A 79 25.30 -1.64 -26.04
CA ARG A 79 25.38 -1.01 -27.37
C ARG A 79 24.15 -1.37 -28.16
N ALA A 80 23.49 -0.38 -28.74
CA ALA A 80 22.36 -0.59 -29.63
C ALA A 80 22.50 0.26 -30.89
N LYS A 81 21.90 -0.21 -31.98
CA LYS A 81 21.83 0.54 -33.23
C LYS A 81 20.52 0.28 -33.93
N ARG A 82 20.06 1.25 -34.71
CA ARG A 82 18.88 1.08 -35.56
C ARG A 82 19.25 0.34 -36.84
N VAL A 83 18.65 -0.83 -37.08
CA VAL A 83 18.88 -1.64 -38.29
C VAL A 83 18.03 -1.11 -39.44
N GLU A 84 16.74 -0.87 -39.20
CA GLU A 84 15.86 -0.17 -40.14
C GLU A 84 15.93 1.33 -39.87
N THR A 85 16.92 2.01 -40.45
CA THR A 85 17.30 3.38 -40.07
C THR A 85 16.23 4.45 -40.32
N GLY A 86 15.26 4.20 -41.21
CA GLY A 86 14.18 5.15 -41.47
C GLY A 86 14.72 6.52 -41.90
N PRO A 87 14.39 7.63 -41.20
CA PRO A 87 14.90 8.96 -41.53
C PRO A 87 16.37 9.19 -41.14
N PHE A 88 16.96 8.29 -40.35
CA PHE A 88 18.36 8.34 -39.96
C PHE A 88 19.25 7.73 -41.06
N GLU A 89 20.43 8.27 -41.25
CA GLU A 89 21.53 7.61 -41.94
C GLU A 89 22.13 6.54 -41.02
N PHE A 90 22.40 6.90 -39.77
CA PHE A 90 22.70 5.98 -38.67
C PHE A 90 22.13 6.51 -37.34
N MET A 91 21.94 5.61 -36.38
CA MET A 91 21.53 5.91 -35.01
C MET A 91 22.13 4.84 -34.10
N ASP A 92 23.17 5.22 -33.38
CA ASP A 92 23.86 4.40 -32.39
C ASP A 92 23.52 4.90 -30.99
N ILE A 93 23.30 3.97 -30.07
CA ILE A 93 22.87 4.24 -28.70
C ILE A 93 23.76 3.45 -27.77
N PHE A 94 24.27 4.12 -26.73
CA PHE A 94 25.12 3.53 -25.73
C PHE A 94 24.57 3.80 -24.34
N TRP A 95 24.42 2.73 -23.54
CA TRP A 95 23.95 2.79 -22.17
C TRP A 95 25.08 2.39 -21.24
N GLN A 96 25.25 3.12 -20.15
CA GLN A 96 26.17 2.80 -19.06
C GLN A 96 25.42 2.80 -17.74
N TYR A 97 25.74 1.82 -16.89
CA TYR A 97 25.19 1.72 -15.54
C TYR A 97 26.34 1.72 -14.54
N GLU A 98 26.35 2.69 -13.64
CA GLU A 98 27.38 2.87 -12.64
C GLU A 98 26.77 2.79 -11.24
N GLN A 99 27.34 1.97 -10.36
CA GLN A 99 26.93 1.95 -8.96
C GLN A 99 27.41 3.21 -8.25
N THR A 100 26.48 3.92 -7.60
CA THR A 100 26.73 5.11 -6.79
C THR A 100 26.26 4.89 -5.34
N PRO A 101 26.59 5.79 -4.40
CA PRO A 101 26.05 5.72 -3.03
C PRO A 101 24.52 5.86 -2.96
N ASP A 102 23.92 6.60 -3.90
CA ASP A 102 22.48 6.92 -3.92
C ASP A 102 21.68 5.99 -4.86
N GLY A 103 22.27 4.85 -5.25
CA GLY A 103 21.67 3.90 -6.19
C GLY A 103 22.49 3.75 -7.47
N VAL A 104 21.83 3.52 -8.61
CA VAL A 104 22.50 3.25 -9.90
C VAL A 104 22.34 4.46 -10.82
N ARG A 105 23.46 5.04 -11.25
CA ARG A 105 23.47 6.04 -12.32
C ARG A 105 23.35 5.33 -13.65
N MET A 106 22.29 5.64 -14.39
CA MET A 106 22.05 5.16 -15.74
C MET A 106 22.26 6.33 -16.71
N ARG A 107 23.23 6.21 -17.61
CA ARG A 107 23.57 7.22 -18.63
C ARG A 107 23.30 6.68 -20.02
N TRP A 108 22.61 7.46 -20.84
CA TRP A 108 22.29 7.15 -22.24
C TRP A 108 22.90 8.19 -23.17
N THR A 109 23.76 7.73 -24.06
CA THR A 109 24.37 8.54 -25.11
C THR A 109 23.83 8.09 -26.47
N GLN A 110 23.52 9.03 -27.35
CA GLN A 110 23.01 8.74 -28.68
C GLN A 110 23.79 9.54 -29.71
N ASP A 111 24.34 8.85 -30.71
CA ASP A 111 25.05 9.44 -31.85
C ASP A 111 24.27 9.13 -33.12
N PHE A 112 23.97 10.15 -33.92
CA PHE A 112 23.15 9.95 -35.11
C PHE A 112 23.45 10.97 -36.22
N HIS A 113 22.96 10.64 -37.40
CA HIS A 113 22.91 11.57 -38.52
C HIS A 113 21.61 11.39 -39.29
N MET A 114 20.94 12.48 -39.63
CA MET A 114 19.71 12.51 -40.41
C MET A 114 20.02 12.45 -41.91
N LYS A 115 19.22 11.71 -42.67
CA LYS A 115 19.34 11.71 -44.13
C LYS A 115 19.01 13.10 -44.70
N PRO A 116 19.57 13.49 -45.86
CA PRO A 116 19.25 14.77 -46.49
C PRO A 116 17.76 15.01 -46.79
N ALA A 117 16.99 13.93 -46.98
CA ALA A 117 15.55 13.99 -47.24
C ALA A 117 14.68 13.78 -45.98
N ALA A 118 15.28 13.78 -44.79
CA ALA A 118 14.54 13.61 -43.54
C ALA A 118 13.64 14.83 -43.23
N PRO A 119 12.57 14.65 -42.44
CA PRO A 119 11.65 15.75 -42.10
C PRO A 119 12.29 16.85 -41.24
N VAL A 120 13.40 16.54 -40.58
CA VAL A 120 14.14 17.44 -39.66
C VAL A 120 15.64 17.18 -39.81
N ASP A 121 16.45 18.18 -39.49
CA ASP A 121 17.91 18.09 -39.45
C ASP A 121 18.42 17.54 -38.11
N ASP A 122 19.75 17.36 -38.01
CA ASP A 122 20.41 16.84 -36.81
C ASP A 122 20.12 17.69 -35.57
N GLU A 123 20.15 19.02 -35.70
CA GLU A 123 19.97 19.96 -34.60
C GLU A 123 18.54 19.94 -34.04
N ALA A 124 17.54 19.85 -34.92
CA ALA A 124 16.14 19.71 -34.51
C ALA A 124 15.86 18.35 -33.89
N MET A 125 16.46 17.27 -34.39
CA MET A 125 16.34 15.94 -33.78
C MET A 125 17.02 15.88 -32.41
N GLU A 126 18.18 16.50 -32.24
CA GLU A 126 18.91 16.58 -30.97
C GLU A 126 18.06 17.25 -29.89
N ARG A 127 17.43 18.40 -30.20
CA ARG A 127 16.49 19.08 -29.29
C ARG A 127 15.31 18.18 -28.90
N ARG A 128 14.75 17.45 -29.87
CA ARG A 128 13.61 16.55 -29.62
C ARG A 128 14.01 15.42 -28.67
N LEU A 129 15.14 14.79 -28.91
CA LEU A 129 15.66 13.71 -28.05
C LEU A 129 15.98 14.22 -26.64
N ASN A 130 16.66 15.37 -26.50
CA ASN A 130 16.93 15.98 -25.20
C ASN A 130 15.68 16.45 -24.45
N THR A 131 14.55 16.63 -25.14
CA THR A 131 13.26 16.90 -24.49
C THR A 131 12.59 15.60 -24.02
N ASN A 132 12.57 14.56 -24.85
CA ASN A 132 11.84 13.33 -24.57
C ASN A 132 12.61 12.36 -23.65
N THR A 133 13.92 12.21 -23.83
CA THR A 133 14.74 11.25 -23.08
C THR A 133 14.65 11.47 -21.56
N PRO A 134 14.77 12.69 -21.00
CA PRO A 134 14.58 12.92 -19.57
C PRO A 134 13.19 12.54 -19.05
N VAL A 135 12.14 12.67 -19.87
CA VAL A 135 10.77 12.28 -19.50
C VAL A 135 10.67 10.76 -19.38
N GLN A 136 11.21 10.03 -20.36
CA GLN A 136 11.27 8.56 -20.30
C GLN A 136 12.11 8.08 -19.12
N MET A 137 13.30 8.65 -18.92
CA MET A 137 14.17 8.32 -17.79
C MET A 137 13.49 8.51 -16.43
N LYS A 138 12.76 9.62 -16.23
CA LYS A 138 12.00 9.86 -14.99
C LYS A 138 10.92 8.81 -14.75
N ARG A 139 10.21 8.41 -15.80
CA ARG A 139 9.19 7.34 -15.72
C ARG A 139 9.83 6.00 -15.34
N ILE A 140 10.94 5.65 -15.98
CA ILE A 140 11.70 4.43 -15.74
C ILE A 140 12.22 4.39 -14.31
N LYS A 141 12.85 5.48 -13.85
CA LYS A 141 13.30 5.66 -12.46
C LYS A 141 12.17 5.35 -11.49
N ARG A 142 11.03 6.02 -11.64
CA ARG A 142 9.87 5.85 -10.75
C ARG A 142 9.42 4.39 -10.69
N GLN A 143 9.22 3.73 -11.83
CA GLN A 143 8.74 2.33 -11.86
C GLN A 143 9.74 1.34 -11.27
N ILE A 144 11.04 1.54 -11.50
CA ILE A 144 12.08 0.67 -10.94
C ILE A 144 12.19 0.87 -9.43
N GLU A 145 12.15 2.11 -8.95
CA GLU A 145 12.15 2.43 -7.50
C GLU A 145 10.91 1.87 -6.82
N GLU A 146 9.72 2.07 -7.40
CA GLU A 146 8.47 1.46 -6.92
C GLU A 146 8.63 -0.06 -6.78
N ARG A 147 9.22 -0.75 -7.76
CA ARG A 147 9.45 -2.19 -7.70
C ARG A 147 10.55 -2.59 -6.71
N ALA A 148 11.60 -1.80 -6.57
CA ALA A 148 12.66 -2.00 -5.58
C ALA A 148 12.11 -1.92 -4.16
N HIS A 149 11.21 -0.96 -3.93
CA HIS A 149 10.56 -0.76 -2.65
C HIS A 149 9.34 -1.67 -2.44
N ALA A 150 8.71 -2.17 -3.51
CA ALA A 150 7.60 -3.14 -3.42
C ALA A 150 8.02 -4.48 -2.81
N GLY A 151 9.31 -4.83 -2.86
CA GLY A 151 9.86 -6.02 -2.20
C GLY A 151 9.88 -5.94 -0.67
N LEU A 152 9.66 -4.77 -0.07
CA LEU A 152 9.73 -4.53 1.39
C LEU A 152 8.64 -3.57 1.93
N GLY A 153 7.88 -2.89 1.06
CA GLY A 153 6.80 -1.97 1.42
C GLY A 153 5.49 -2.67 1.76
N LEU A 154 4.64 -2.03 2.56
CA LEU A 154 3.34 -2.58 2.97
C LEU A 154 2.30 -2.58 1.83
N GLY A 155 2.58 -1.95 0.68
CA GLY A 155 1.64 -1.94 -0.47
C GLY A 155 0.28 -1.30 -0.16
N LEU A 156 0.22 -0.35 0.79
CA LEU A 156 -1.04 0.27 1.23
C LEU A 156 -1.41 1.53 0.44
N GLN A 157 -0.53 1.99 -0.46
CA GLN A 157 -0.78 3.18 -1.28
C GLN A 157 -2.05 2.98 -2.12
N GLY A 158 -3.01 3.90 -1.97
CA GLY A 158 -4.29 3.87 -2.68
C GLY A 158 -5.26 2.78 -2.22
N LYS A 159 -4.92 1.97 -1.21
CA LYS A 159 -5.88 1.01 -0.63
C LYS A 159 -6.97 1.77 0.13
N LYS A 160 -8.22 1.36 -0.08
CA LYS A 160 -9.41 1.96 0.51
C LYS A 160 -9.77 1.25 1.81
N VAL A 161 -9.68 1.96 2.93
CA VAL A 161 -9.79 1.35 4.26
C VAL A 161 -10.86 2.01 5.12
N LEU A 162 -11.75 1.20 5.69
CA LEU A 162 -12.69 1.62 6.73
C LEU A 162 -12.06 1.39 8.11
N VAL A 163 -11.98 2.43 8.96
CA VAL A 163 -11.52 2.32 10.36
C VAL A 163 -12.62 2.78 11.31
N THR A 164 -13.08 1.90 12.21
CA THR A 164 -14.07 2.28 13.23
C THR A 164 -13.40 2.78 14.52
N GLY A 165 -13.94 3.86 15.11
CA GLY A 165 -13.40 4.44 16.34
C GLY A 165 -12.01 5.08 16.17
N GLY A 166 -11.71 5.63 14.99
CA GLY A 166 -10.35 6.06 14.62
C GLY A 166 -9.90 7.44 15.14
N THR A 167 -10.62 8.08 16.06
CA THR A 167 -10.30 9.46 16.49
C THR A 167 -9.46 9.56 17.76
N ARG A 168 -9.32 8.48 18.54
CA ARG A 168 -8.58 8.47 19.81
C ARG A 168 -7.80 7.18 20.01
N GLY A 169 -6.81 7.22 20.90
CA GLY A 169 -6.05 6.05 21.34
C GLY A 169 -5.49 5.21 20.18
N ILE A 170 -5.67 3.88 20.26
CA ILE A 170 -5.22 2.92 19.24
C ILE A 170 -5.81 3.24 17.86
N GLY A 171 -7.09 3.57 17.79
CA GLY A 171 -7.77 3.89 16.53
C GLY A 171 -7.15 5.06 15.79
N ARG A 172 -6.76 6.11 16.52
CA ARG A 172 -6.07 7.28 15.93
C ARG A 172 -4.74 6.90 15.32
N GLU A 173 -3.92 6.16 16.05
CA GLU A 173 -2.62 5.73 15.54
C GLU A 173 -2.76 4.78 14.35
N ILE A 174 -3.78 3.91 14.33
CA ILE A 174 -4.12 3.11 13.15
C ILE A 174 -4.46 4.00 11.95
N SER A 175 -5.37 4.97 12.12
CA SER A 175 -5.76 5.88 11.03
C SER A 175 -4.57 6.68 10.49
N LEU A 176 -3.75 7.27 11.37
CA LEU A 176 -2.57 8.03 10.93
C LEU A 176 -1.52 7.15 10.27
N ALA A 177 -1.29 5.95 10.77
CA ALA A 177 -0.32 5.03 10.21
C ALA A 177 -0.74 4.54 8.82
N LEU A 178 -2.03 4.23 8.60
CA LEU A 178 -2.56 3.86 7.29
C LEU A 178 -2.47 5.02 6.30
N ALA A 179 -2.88 6.22 6.71
CA ALA A 179 -2.79 7.42 5.88
C ALA A 179 -1.35 7.78 5.52
N SER A 180 -0.40 7.62 6.45
CA SER A 180 1.03 7.84 6.20
C SER A 180 1.63 6.83 5.22
N CYS A 181 0.99 5.68 5.02
CA CYS A 181 1.32 4.71 3.96
C CYS A 181 0.54 4.95 2.66
N GLY A 182 -0.19 6.07 2.56
CA GLY A 182 -0.92 6.51 1.37
C GLY A 182 -2.27 5.82 1.15
N ALA A 183 -2.84 5.17 2.16
CA ALA A 183 -4.17 4.57 2.07
C ALA A 183 -5.26 5.65 2.08
N ASP A 184 -6.34 5.44 1.32
CA ASP A 184 -7.55 6.26 1.36
C ASP A 184 -8.45 5.78 2.51
N LEU A 185 -8.94 6.70 3.36
CA LEU A 185 -9.63 6.32 4.60
C LEU A 185 -11.07 6.81 4.69
N ILE A 186 -11.95 5.93 5.18
CA ILE A 186 -13.16 6.31 5.89
C ILE A 186 -12.95 6.01 7.36
N VAL A 187 -13.01 7.05 8.20
CA VAL A 187 -12.83 6.94 9.65
C VAL A 187 -14.13 7.24 10.36
N CYS A 188 -14.70 6.24 11.02
CA CYS A 188 -15.92 6.39 11.81
C CYS A 188 -15.61 6.82 13.26
N HIS A 189 -16.41 7.72 13.82
CA HIS A 189 -16.38 8.06 15.24
C HIS A 189 -17.79 8.29 15.81
N ARG A 190 -17.95 8.15 17.13
CA ARG A 190 -19.26 8.33 17.77
C ARG A 190 -19.56 9.78 18.16
N GLN A 191 -18.57 10.47 18.73
CA GLN A 191 -18.73 11.81 19.28
C GLN A 191 -17.89 12.83 18.52
N ALA A 192 -18.50 13.95 18.13
CA ALA A 192 -17.79 15.12 17.65
C ALA A 192 -16.90 15.74 18.74
N GLY A 193 -15.97 16.61 18.34
CA GLY A 193 -15.15 17.41 19.26
C GLY A 193 -13.67 17.50 18.84
N GLU A 194 -12.83 17.99 19.75
CA GLU A 194 -11.43 18.33 19.48
C GLU A 194 -10.62 17.17 18.86
N HIS A 195 -10.85 15.93 19.30
CA HIS A 195 -10.16 14.77 18.75
C HIS A 195 -10.44 14.54 17.25
N VAL A 196 -11.65 14.86 16.79
CA VAL A 196 -12.04 14.78 15.37
C VAL A 196 -11.35 15.89 14.59
N GLU A 197 -11.33 17.11 15.13
CA GLU A 197 -10.66 18.26 14.50
C GLU A 197 -9.15 18.03 14.37
N ARG A 198 -8.54 17.48 15.42
CA ARG A 198 -7.12 17.11 15.43
C ARG A 198 -6.82 16.04 14.38
N LEU A 199 -7.58 14.95 14.36
CA LEU A 199 -7.41 13.91 13.33
C LEU A 199 -7.55 14.50 11.92
N ASN A 200 -8.56 15.33 11.67
CA ASN A 200 -8.74 15.98 10.37
C ASN A 200 -7.55 16.87 9.98
N ARG A 201 -6.92 17.58 10.94
CA ARG A 201 -5.71 18.36 10.64
C ARG A 201 -4.53 17.47 10.28
N ASP A 202 -4.33 16.39 11.03
CA ASP A 202 -3.22 15.47 10.81
C ASP A 202 -3.39 14.74 9.46
N LEU A 203 -4.59 14.26 9.14
CA LEU A 203 -4.89 13.60 7.85
C LEU A 203 -4.75 14.53 6.64
N LYS A 204 -4.86 15.85 6.80
CA LYS A 204 -4.60 16.81 5.70
C LYS A 204 -3.12 16.89 5.31
N SER A 205 -2.21 16.46 6.19
CA SER A 205 -0.77 16.42 5.93
C SER A 205 -0.29 15.11 5.29
N THR A 206 -1.19 14.15 5.11
CA THR A 206 -0.91 12.87 4.46
C THR A 206 -1.52 12.83 3.06
N ASP A 207 -0.92 12.05 2.16
CA ASP A 207 -1.52 11.74 0.86
C ASP A 207 -2.80 10.91 1.03
N GLY A 208 -3.62 10.86 -0.02
CA GLY A 208 -4.87 10.09 -0.05
C GLY A 208 -6.13 10.90 0.27
N THR A 209 -7.27 10.22 0.11
CA THR A 209 -8.61 10.77 0.29
C THR A 209 -9.18 10.30 1.62
N HIS A 210 -9.40 11.25 2.53
CA HIS A 210 -9.81 10.95 3.90
C HIS A 210 -11.19 11.53 4.23
N HIS A 211 -12.07 10.68 4.76
CA HIS A 211 -13.41 11.03 5.20
C HIS A 211 -13.61 10.66 6.65
N VAL A 212 -13.82 11.64 7.53
CA VAL A 212 -14.11 11.40 8.94
C VAL A 212 -15.62 11.56 9.17
N ILE A 213 -16.28 10.45 9.45
CA ILE A 213 -17.75 10.33 9.50
C ILE A 213 -18.19 10.05 10.94
N GLN A 214 -19.14 10.83 11.43
CA GLN A 214 -19.80 10.52 12.69
C GLN A 214 -20.82 9.41 12.46
N ALA A 215 -20.78 8.32 13.23
CA ALA A 215 -21.81 7.28 13.28
C ALA A 215 -21.79 6.59 14.65
N ASP A 216 -22.97 6.43 15.28
CA ASP A 216 -23.08 5.66 16.51
C ASP A 216 -23.32 4.18 16.21
N LEU A 217 -22.29 3.37 16.43
CA LEU A 217 -22.29 1.97 16.04
C LEU A 217 -23.16 1.08 16.95
N SER A 218 -23.74 1.61 18.04
CA SER A 218 -24.79 0.89 18.77
C SER A 218 -26.14 0.90 18.06
N GLU A 219 -26.33 1.78 17.06
CA GLU A 219 -27.58 1.94 16.32
C GLU A 219 -27.48 1.29 14.93
N ALA A 220 -28.36 0.33 14.64
CA ALA A 220 -28.30 -0.42 13.38
C ALA A 220 -28.50 0.47 12.13
N GLU A 221 -29.32 1.52 12.23
CA GLU A 221 -29.55 2.48 11.14
C GLU A 221 -28.27 3.28 10.81
N GLU A 222 -27.48 3.64 11.83
CA GLU A 222 -26.21 4.35 11.64
C GLU A 222 -25.13 3.44 11.03
N VAL A 223 -25.16 2.13 11.35
CA VAL A 223 -24.32 1.13 10.68
C VAL A 223 -24.67 1.01 9.20
N GLU A 224 -25.96 0.99 8.86
CA GLU A 224 -26.43 0.98 7.46
C GLU A 224 -25.91 2.21 6.71
N ARG A 225 -26.09 3.40 7.30
CA ARG A 225 -25.65 4.66 6.72
C ARG A 225 -24.14 4.69 6.51
N LEU A 226 -23.35 4.18 7.45
CA LEU A 226 -21.90 4.09 7.31
C LEU A 226 -21.48 3.17 6.15
N ALA A 227 -22.16 2.03 5.97
CA ALA A 227 -21.89 1.13 4.84
C ALA A 227 -22.27 1.76 3.49
N GLN A 228 -23.37 2.53 3.46
CA GLN A 228 -23.75 3.31 2.28
C GLN A 228 -22.68 4.36 1.94
N GLU A 229 -22.16 5.10 2.92
CA GLU A 229 -21.07 6.06 2.72
C GLU A 229 -19.81 5.39 2.17
N CYS A 230 -19.49 4.15 2.60
CA CYS A 230 -18.40 3.36 2.02
C CYS A 230 -18.64 3.05 0.54
N THR A 231 -19.87 2.68 0.20
CA THR A 231 -20.27 2.36 -1.18
C THR A 231 -20.18 3.61 -2.07
N GLU A 232 -20.74 4.73 -1.62
CA GLU A 232 -20.81 5.97 -2.40
C GLU A 232 -19.45 6.63 -2.63
N ARG A 233 -18.57 6.60 -1.62
CA ARG A 233 -17.27 7.30 -1.69
C ARG A 233 -16.21 6.45 -2.35
N PHE A 234 -16.16 5.17 -2.02
CA PHE A 234 -15.06 4.28 -2.37
C PHE A 234 -15.45 3.21 -3.39
N GLY A 235 -16.70 2.74 -3.39
CA GLY A 235 -17.21 1.70 -4.30
C GLY A 235 -16.65 0.28 -4.06
N SER A 236 -15.50 0.18 -3.40
CA SER A 236 -14.82 -1.04 -2.97
C SER A 236 -14.02 -0.76 -1.70
N LEU A 237 -13.70 -1.81 -0.93
CA LEU A 237 -12.83 -1.71 0.24
C LEU A 237 -11.74 -2.78 0.18
N ASP A 238 -10.49 -2.37 0.39
CA ASP A 238 -9.35 -3.27 0.49
C ASP A 238 -9.14 -3.75 1.93
N ALA A 239 -9.53 -2.94 2.92
CA ALA A 239 -9.49 -3.37 4.31
C ALA A 239 -10.58 -2.75 5.19
N VAL A 240 -10.93 -3.47 6.25
CA VAL A 240 -11.84 -3.02 7.30
C VAL A 240 -11.21 -3.25 8.67
N VAL A 241 -11.05 -2.21 9.47
CA VAL A 241 -10.50 -2.27 10.82
C VAL A 241 -11.59 -1.97 11.85
N HIS A 242 -12.06 -3.02 12.52
CA HIS A 242 -12.99 -2.90 13.64
C HIS A 242 -12.24 -2.58 14.93
N ASN A 243 -11.96 -1.29 15.15
CA ASN A 243 -11.30 -0.81 16.36
C ASN A 243 -12.27 -0.24 17.41
N ALA A 244 -13.45 0.25 17.00
CA ALA A 244 -14.43 0.80 17.93
C ALA A 244 -14.75 -0.20 19.05
N GLY A 245 -14.76 0.29 20.28
CA GLY A 245 -15.02 -0.54 21.44
C GLY A 245 -15.24 0.27 22.70
N ALA A 246 -16.00 -0.31 23.62
CA ALA A 246 -16.23 0.19 24.95
C ALA A 246 -15.72 -0.80 26.00
N ILE A 247 -15.34 -0.28 27.16
CA ILE A 247 -14.91 -1.05 28.32
C ILE A 247 -15.54 -0.46 29.58
N SER A 248 -15.88 -1.31 30.54
CA SER A 248 -16.29 -0.94 31.88
C SER A 248 -15.97 -2.05 32.88
N HIS A 249 -16.00 -1.72 34.17
CA HIS A 249 -15.60 -2.61 35.26
C HIS A 249 -16.72 -2.71 36.30
N VAL A 250 -17.48 -3.79 36.26
CA VAL A 250 -18.61 -4.03 37.17
C VAL A 250 -18.48 -5.42 37.80
N PRO A 251 -18.55 -5.56 39.13
CA PRO A 251 -18.64 -6.88 39.77
C PRO A 251 -19.76 -7.71 39.14
N PHE A 252 -19.53 -8.99 38.90
CA PHE A 252 -20.47 -9.80 38.12
C PHE A 252 -21.87 -9.87 38.74
N ALA A 253 -21.96 -9.94 40.07
CA ALA A 253 -23.24 -9.95 40.79
C ALA A 253 -24.03 -8.63 40.68
N GLU A 254 -23.36 -7.54 40.31
CA GLU A 254 -23.94 -6.20 40.20
C GLU A 254 -24.11 -5.76 38.73
N LEU A 255 -23.69 -6.58 37.77
CA LEU A 255 -23.66 -6.22 36.34
C LEU A 255 -25.08 -6.07 35.79
N PRO A 256 -25.53 -4.83 35.48
CA PRO A 256 -26.87 -4.62 34.94
C PRO A 256 -26.97 -5.16 33.51
N LEU A 257 -28.15 -5.64 33.14
CA LEU A 257 -28.40 -6.17 31.79
C LEU A 257 -28.17 -5.09 30.71
N GLU A 258 -28.51 -3.84 30.99
CA GLU A 258 -28.26 -2.73 30.05
C GLU A 258 -26.77 -2.53 29.74
N GLU A 259 -25.91 -2.67 30.75
CA GLU A 259 -24.47 -2.51 30.60
C GLU A 259 -23.83 -3.72 29.90
N TRP A 260 -24.34 -4.92 30.18
CA TRP A 260 -24.01 -6.11 29.40
C TRP A 260 -24.32 -5.89 27.91
N ARG A 261 -25.55 -5.47 27.59
CA ARG A 261 -26.00 -5.22 26.22
C ARG A 261 -25.16 -4.15 25.56
N ARG A 262 -24.98 -2.99 26.18
CA ARG A 262 -24.17 -1.89 25.64
C ARG A 262 -22.75 -2.34 25.25
N ILE A 263 -22.08 -3.11 26.09
CA ILE A 263 -20.72 -3.61 25.80
C ILE A 263 -20.74 -4.66 24.68
N VAL A 264 -21.66 -5.62 24.70
CA VAL A 264 -21.79 -6.64 23.64
C VAL A 264 -22.15 -5.99 22.31
N ASP A 265 -23.09 -5.05 22.31
CA ASP A 265 -23.57 -4.37 21.11
C ASP A 265 -22.46 -3.55 20.45
N THR A 266 -21.70 -2.80 21.24
CA THR A 266 -20.57 -2.02 20.73
C THR A 266 -19.41 -2.91 20.25
N ASN A 267 -19.06 -3.95 21.00
CA ASN A 267 -17.80 -4.68 20.78
C ASN A 267 -17.93 -5.91 19.89
N LEU A 268 -19.14 -6.44 19.70
CA LEU A 268 -19.40 -7.68 18.97
C LEU A 268 -20.52 -7.53 17.94
N THR A 269 -21.68 -7.01 18.34
CA THR A 269 -22.81 -6.85 17.40
C THR A 269 -22.47 -5.85 16.30
N ALA A 270 -21.86 -4.71 16.63
CA ALA A 270 -21.47 -3.71 15.64
C ALA A 270 -20.44 -4.22 14.60
N PRO A 271 -19.32 -4.88 14.99
CA PRO A 271 -18.44 -5.53 14.01
C PRO A 271 -19.16 -6.53 13.10
N PHE A 272 -20.08 -7.34 13.65
CA PHE A 272 -20.91 -8.25 12.86
C PHE A 272 -21.75 -7.50 11.82
N LEU A 273 -22.52 -6.50 12.24
CA LEU A 273 -23.42 -5.75 11.35
C LEU A 273 -22.63 -5.03 10.25
N ILE A 274 -21.55 -4.34 10.62
CA ILE A 274 -20.71 -3.63 9.65
C ILE A 274 -20.09 -4.62 8.67
N THR A 275 -19.49 -5.72 9.14
CA THR A 275 -18.88 -6.75 8.26
C THR A 275 -19.90 -7.27 7.27
N GLN A 276 -21.10 -7.64 7.74
CA GLN A 276 -22.17 -8.14 6.87
C GLN A 276 -22.54 -7.13 5.78
N LYS A 277 -22.60 -5.84 6.11
CA LYS A 277 -23.04 -4.79 5.19
C LYS A 277 -21.98 -4.37 4.19
N VAL A 278 -20.71 -4.38 4.58
CA VAL A 278 -19.59 -4.02 3.69
C VAL A 278 -19.02 -5.21 2.93
N LEU A 279 -19.43 -6.44 3.25
CA LEU A 279 -18.97 -7.66 2.58
C LEU A 279 -19.09 -7.59 1.03
N PRO A 280 -20.16 -7.03 0.43
CA PRO A 280 -20.24 -6.87 -1.03
C PRO A 280 -19.20 -5.91 -1.63
N LEU A 281 -18.53 -5.09 -0.80
CA LEU A 281 -17.46 -4.19 -1.22
C LEU A 281 -16.07 -4.84 -1.15
N LEU A 282 -15.96 -6.04 -0.56
CA LEU A 282 -14.73 -6.78 -0.41
C LEU A 282 -14.52 -7.73 -1.59
N SER A 283 -13.27 -7.94 -1.97
CA SER A 283 -12.87 -8.85 -3.04
C SER A 283 -11.59 -9.61 -2.69
N GLU A 284 -11.10 -10.46 -3.59
CA GLU A 284 -9.82 -11.15 -3.46
C GLU A 284 -8.70 -10.16 -3.03
N GLY A 285 -7.95 -10.53 -1.99
CA GLY A 285 -6.90 -9.70 -1.40
C GLY A 285 -7.36 -8.79 -0.26
N SER A 286 -8.67 -8.64 -0.05
CA SER A 286 -9.22 -7.79 1.04
C SER A 286 -8.92 -8.35 2.42
N SER A 287 -8.80 -7.46 3.42
CA SER A 287 -8.47 -7.83 4.79
C SER A 287 -9.38 -7.20 5.84
N VAL A 288 -10.02 -8.03 6.66
CA VAL A 288 -10.84 -7.62 7.80
C VAL A 288 -10.05 -7.87 9.09
N ILE A 289 -9.84 -6.82 9.86
CA ILE A 289 -9.06 -6.84 11.10
C ILE A 289 -9.94 -6.44 12.27
N PHE A 290 -10.11 -7.32 13.24
CA PHE A 290 -10.77 -7.00 14.51
C PHE A 290 -9.73 -6.61 15.56
N VAL A 291 -9.90 -5.47 16.22
CA VAL A 291 -9.11 -5.15 17.41
C VAL A 291 -9.74 -5.84 18.61
N GLY A 292 -9.16 -6.98 18.98
CA GLY A 292 -9.50 -7.81 20.12
C GLY A 292 -8.96 -7.26 21.44
N SER A 293 -8.54 -8.17 22.32
CA SER A 293 -7.83 -7.85 23.56
C SER A 293 -7.25 -9.15 24.13
N LYS A 294 -6.07 -9.09 24.76
CA LYS A 294 -5.51 -10.22 25.51
C LYS A 294 -6.48 -10.75 26.58
N VAL A 295 -7.35 -9.88 27.10
CA VAL A 295 -8.40 -10.24 28.07
C VAL A 295 -9.30 -11.39 27.59
N ALA A 296 -9.47 -11.56 26.26
CA ALA A 296 -10.28 -12.62 25.69
C ALA A 296 -9.82 -14.04 26.06
N THR A 297 -8.54 -14.24 26.35
CA THR A 297 -7.95 -15.56 26.63
C THR A 297 -7.52 -15.74 28.09
N VAL A 298 -7.31 -14.64 28.82
CA VAL A 298 -6.85 -14.69 30.23
C VAL A 298 -7.95 -14.42 31.26
N GLY A 299 -8.99 -13.66 30.89
CA GLY A 299 -10.01 -13.19 31.82
C GLY A 299 -9.51 -12.15 32.83
N VAL A 300 -10.37 -11.19 33.20
CA VAL A 300 -10.06 -10.17 34.21
C VAL A 300 -11.28 -9.94 35.10
N PRO A 301 -11.14 -9.92 36.44
CA PRO A 301 -12.24 -9.62 37.34
C PRO A 301 -12.96 -8.31 36.97
N LYS A 302 -14.28 -8.31 37.17
CA LYS A 302 -15.19 -7.19 36.87
C LYS A 302 -15.35 -6.87 35.36
N ARG A 303 -14.86 -7.71 34.46
CA ARG A 303 -14.93 -7.50 33.00
C ARG A 303 -15.60 -8.64 32.24
N ALA A 304 -16.61 -9.29 32.82
CA ALA A 304 -17.22 -10.49 32.24
C ALA A 304 -17.82 -10.25 30.84
N HIS A 305 -18.66 -9.22 30.71
CA HIS A 305 -19.23 -8.72 29.45
C HIS A 305 -18.17 -8.30 28.43
N TYR A 306 -17.16 -7.53 28.86
CA TYR A 306 -16.05 -7.13 27.97
C TYR A 306 -15.26 -8.34 27.46
N THR A 307 -14.89 -9.25 28.36
CA THR A 307 -14.19 -10.50 28.02
C THR A 307 -14.99 -11.36 27.06
N ALA A 308 -16.28 -11.56 27.35
CA ALA A 308 -17.20 -12.29 26.48
C ALA A 308 -17.28 -11.66 25.08
N SER A 309 -17.39 -10.33 24.99
CA SER A 309 -17.44 -9.63 23.70
C SER A 309 -16.16 -9.81 22.88
N LYS A 310 -14.98 -9.71 23.50
CA LYS A 310 -13.68 -9.88 22.81
C LYS A 310 -13.38 -11.33 22.47
N ALA A 311 -13.81 -12.29 23.29
CA ALA A 311 -13.75 -13.72 22.97
C ALA A 311 -14.72 -14.08 21.82
N GLY A 312 -15.88 -13.43 21.75
CA GLY A 312 -16.84 -13.60 20.66
C GLY A 312 -16.26 -13.27 19.28
N LEU A 313 -15.37 -12.28 19.19
CA LEU A 313 -14.67 -11.94 17.94
C LEU A 313 -13.80 -13.11 17.43
N ILE A 314 -13.20 -13.90 18.33
CA ILE A 314 -12.42 -15.09 17.97
C ILE A 314 -13.33 -16.14 17.30
N GLY A 315 -14.51 -16.38 17.89
CA GLY A 315 -15.50 -17.28 17.32
C GLY A 315 -16.00 -16.81 15.96
N LEU A 316 -16.38 -15.54 15.85
CA LEU A 316 -16.85 -14.91 14.60
C LEU A 316 -15.80 -15.05 13.49
N THR A 317 -14.55 -14.66 13.78
CA THR A 317 -13.44 -14.72 12.82
C THR A 317 -13.24 -16.14 12.27
N ARG A 318 -13.27 -17.16 13.13
CA ARG A 318 -13.08 -18.56 12.71
C ARG A 318 -14.14 -19.05 11.72
N THR A 319 -15.37 -18.55 11.83
CA THR A 319 -16.44 -18.87 10.88
C THR A 319 -16.22 -18.12 9.57
N LEU A 320 -16.02 -16.80 9.63
CA LEU A 320 -15.85 -15.96 8.44
C LEU A 320 -14.70 -16.41 7.54
N VAL A 321 -13.57 -16.85 8.13
CA VAL A 321 -12.44 -17.38 7.34
C VAL A 321 -12.81 -18.63 6.55
N LYS A 322 -13.64 -19.52 7.10
CA LYS A 322 -14.05 -20.73 6.40
C LYS A 322 -15.06 -20.44 5.28
N GLU A 323 -15.86 -19.41 5.47
CA GLU A 323 -16.90 -19.00 4.53
C GLU A 323 -16.32 -18.21 3.36
N PHE A 324 -15.48 -17.20 3.64
CA PHE A 324 -14.99 -16.24 2.64
C PHE A 324 -13.51 -16.39 2.31
N GLY A 325 -12.78 -17.27 2.98
CA GLY A 325 -11.40 -17.63 2.62
C GLY A 325 -11.24 -18.13 1.18
N PRO A 326 -12.17 -18.96 0.63
CA PRO A 326 -12.14 -19.35 -0.78
C PRO A 326 -12.29 -18.18 -1.78
N GLU A 327 -12.86 -17.05 -1.34
CA GLU A 327 -12.97 -15.81 -2.14
C GLU A 327 -11.72 -14.91 -2.00
N GLY A 328 -10.70 -15.37 -1.26
CA GLY A 328 -9.46 -14.63 -1.04
C GLY A 328 -9.57 -13.51 -0.02
N ILE A 329 -10.64 -13.46 0.78
CA ILE A 329 -10.81 -12.47 1.85
C ILE A 329 -10.21 -13.01 3.16
N ARG A 330 -9.41 -12.17 3.82
CA ARG A 330 -8.72 -12.53 5.08
C ARG A 330 -9.43 -11.91 6.27
N PHE A 331 -9.54 -12.67 7.36
CA PHE A 331 -10.09 -12.19 8.63
C PHE A 331 -9.10 -12.52 9.75
N ASN A 332 -8.63 -11.51 10.47
CA ASN A 332 -7.67 -11.67 11.56
C ASN A 332 -8.01 -10.78 12.74
N ILE A 333 -7.35 -11.04 13.87
CA ILE A 333 -7.51 -10.28 15.10
C ILE A 333 -6.15 -9.77 15.53
N VAL A 334 -6.08 -8.49 15.91
CA VAL A 334 -4.97 -7.95 16.73
C VAL A 334 -5.46 -7.92 18.16
N ALA A 335 -4.73 -8.52 19.10
CA ALA A 335 -5.11 -8.60 20.51
C ALA A 335 -4.14 -7.79 21.39
N PRO A 336 -4.43 -6.51 21.66
CA PRO A 336 -3.57 -5.70 22.51
C PRO A 336 -3.60 -6.12 23.97
N GLY A 337 -2.44 -5.99 24.62
CA GLY A 337 -2.32 -5.95 26.08
C GLY A 337 -2.60 -4.55 26.66
N PRO A 338 -2.24 -4.29 27.92
CA PRO A 338 -2.31 -2.95 28.51
C PRO A 338 -1.54 -1.93 27.66
N THR A 339 -2.26 -0.98 27.08
CA THR A 339 -1.73 0.00 26.12
C THR A 339 -1.98 1.42 26.65
N ALA A 340 -0.95 2.25 26.65
CA ALA A 340 -1.05 3.66 26.99
C ALA A 340 -1.87 4.39 25.92
N THR A 341 -2.91 5.09 26.36
CA THR A 341 -3.75 5.96 25.53
C THR A 341 -3.92 7.28 26.26
N GLU A 342 -4.66 8.22 25.67
CA GLU A 342 -4.89 9.56 26.24
C GLU A 342 -5.70 9.55 27.55
N ALA A 343 -6.29 8.41 27.92
CA ALA A 343 -6.96 8.26 29.20
C ALA A 343 -5.93 8.22 30.34
N GLU A 344 -6.15 9.03 31.37
CA GLU A 344 -5.29 9.05 32.56
C GLU A 344 -5.39 7.70 33.30
N VAL A 345 -4.25 7.04 33.46
CA VAL A 345 -4.15 5.75 34.17
C VAL A 345 -3.39 5.99 35.47
N PRO A 346 -3.93 5.62 36.64
CA PRO A 346 -3.22 5.78 37.91
C PRO A 346 -1.85 5.09 37.89
N GLU A 347 -0.83 5.74 38.47
CA GLU A 347 0.56 5.23 38.49
C GLU A 347 0.65 3.81 39.09
N GLU A 348 -0.16 3.52 40.11
CA GLU A 348 -0.23 2.18 40.71
C GLU A 348 -0.66 1.11 39.69
N VAL A 349 -1.63 1.44 38.83
CA VAL A 349 -2.11 0.55 37.77
C VAL A 349 -1.04 0.35 36.71
N ILE A 350 -0.32 1.42 36.34
CA ILE A 350 0.82 1.37 35.41
C ILE A 350 1.92 0.48 35.98
N ALA A 351 2.33 0.68 37.24
CA ALA A 351 3.37 -0.10 37.91
C ALA A 351 2.97 -1.57 38.09
N ARG A 352 1.69 -1.85 38.35
CA ARG A 352 1.17 -3.22 38.41
C ARG A 352 1.31 -3.92 37.06
N TYR A 353 0.80 -3.33 35.97
CA TYR A 353 0.87 -3.96 34.66
C TYR A 353 2.32 -4.05 34.15
N SER A 354 3.14 -3.04 34.38
CA SER A 354 4.56 -3.04 33.97
C SER A 354 5.36 -4.17 34.62
N ARG A 355 5.00 -4.61 35.84
CA ARG A 355 5.61 -5.78 36.49
C ARG A 355 5.16 -7.13 35.91
N MET A 356 3.96 -7.17 35.34
CA MET A 356 3.42 -8.38 34.71
C MET A 356 3.89 -8.54 33.26
N ILE A 357 4.13 -7.42 32.57
CA ILE A 357 4.57 -7.40 31.17
C ILE A 357 6.08 -7.66 31.12
N PRO A 358 6.57 -8.72 30.44
CA PRO A 358 8.00 -8.98 30.28
C PRO A 358 8.81 -7.80 29.70
N LEU A 359 8.23 -6.99 28.81
CA LEU A 359 8.86 -5.76 28.29
C LEU A 359 8.94 -4.61 29.32
N GLY A 360 8.41 -4.78 30.53
CA GLY A 360 8.58 -3.86 31.64
C GLY A 360 7.80 -2.55 31.54
N ARG A 361 6.87 -2.43 30.58
CA ARG A 361 6.07 -1.21 30.33
C ARG A 361 4.75 -1.53 29.65
N LEU A 362 3.83 -0.57 29.69
CA LEU A 362 2.65 -0.58 28.83
C LEU A 362 3.06 -0.46 27.35
N GLY A 363 2.27 -1.05 26.46
CA GLY A 363 2.42 -0.85 25.02
C GLY A 363 2.04 0.57 24.61
N ARG A 364 2.53 1.03 23.46
CA ARG A 364 2.11 2.29 22.84
C ARG A 364 1.07 2.01 21.76
N ALA A 365 0.15 2.94 21.54
CA ALA A 365 -0.88 2.81 20.51
C ALA A 365 -0.30 2.58 19.10
N ASP A 366 0.84 3.21 18.77
CA ASP A 366 1.51 3.03 17.48
C ASP A 366 2.17 1.64 17.31
N GLU A 367 2.48 0.94 18.41
CA GLU A 367 2.95 -0.46 18.36
C GLU A 367 1.83 -1.40 17.93
N VAL A 368 0.59 -1.12 18.34
CA VAL A 368 -0.60 -1.85 17.89
C VAL A 368 -0.91 -1.50 16.43
N ALA A 369 -0.79 -0.22 16.05
CA ALA A 369 -1.03 0.22 14.68
C ALA A 369 -0.13 -0.50 13.67
N ARG A 370 1.16 -0.73 13.99
CA ARG A 370 2.08 -1.48 13.12
C ARG A 370 1.62 -2.92 12.86
N ALA A 371 1.03 -3.59 13.85
CA ALA A 371 0.46 -4.93 13.66
C ALA A 371 -0.77 -4.91 12.74
N VAL A 372 -1.60 -3.86 12.84
CA VAL A 372 -2.74 -3.66 11.93
C VAL A 372 -2.26 -3.38 10.51
N LEU A 373 -1.23 -2.54 10.31
CA LEU A 373 -0.65 -2.30 8.99
C LEU A 373 -0.17 -3.60 8.33
N PHE A 374 0.54 -4.45 9.08
CA PHE A 374 0.95 -5.76 8.58
C PHE A 374 -0.25 -6.59 8.12
N LEU A 375 -1.30 -6.70 8.93
CA LEU A 375 -2.50 -7.49 8.59
C LEU A 375 -3.34 -6.87 7.46
N ALA A 376 -3.31 -5.55 7.29
CA ALA A 376 -3.93 -4.86 6.16
C ALA A 376 -3.12 -5.00 4.84
N SER A 377 -1.81 -5.24 4.94
CA SER A 377 -0.91 -5.37 3.79
C SER A 377 -0.92 -6.75 3.14
N ASP A 378 -0.43 -6.81 1.90
CA ASP A 378 -0.24 -8.06 1.16
C ASP A 378 0.91 -8.92 1.74
N GLN A 379 1.74 -8.36 2.63
CA GLN A 379 2.78 -9.11 3.36
C GLN A 379 2.18 -10.17 4.31
N SER A 380 0.88 -10.06 4.63
CA SER A 380 0.14 -11.02 5.44
C SER A 380 -0.80 -11.91 4.62
N SER A 381 -0.55 -12.04 3.31
CA SER A 381 -1.40 -12.82 2.37
C SER A 381 -1.67 -14.26 2.78
N PHE A 382 -0.80 -14.87 3.58
CA PHE A 382 -0.99 -16.23 4.12
C PHE A 382 -1.39 -16.28 5.61
N VAL A 383 -1.62 -15.12 6.23
CA VAL A 383 -2.13 -15.02 7.61
C VAL A 383 -3.64 -14.85 7.55
N ASN A 384 -4.36 -15.90 7.94
CA ASN A 384 -5.82 -15.90 7.97
C ASN A 384 -6.34 -16.67 9.21
N GLY A 385 -7.33 -16.11 9.89
CA GLY A 385 -7.95 -16.69 11.08
C GLY A 385 -7.12 -16.62 12.35
N GLN A 386 -6.07 -15.78 12.37
CA GLN A 386 -5.13 -15.70 13.48
C GLN A 386 -5.50 -14.59 14.46
N THR A 387 -5.16 -14.82 15.74
CA THR A 387 -5.10 -13.77 16.76
C THR A 387 -3.64 -13.43 17.01
N LEU A 388 -3.23 -12.23 16.61
CA LEU A 388 -1.88 -11.71 16.84
C LEU A 388 -1.86 -10.95 18.16
N ASP A 389 -1.24 -11.55 19.18
CA ASP A 389 -1.03 -10.91 20.47
C ASP A 389 -0.01 -9.76 20.36
N VAL A 390 -0.41 -8.55 20.78
CA VAL A 390 0.43 -7.35 20.84
C VAL A 390 0.40 -6.84 22.28
N ASP A 391 0.99 -7.62 23.18
CA ASP A 391 0.78 -7.49 24.62
C ASP A 391 2.06 -7.42 25.45
N GLY A 392 3.22 -7.45 24.80
CA GLY A 392 4.53 -7.43 25.44
C GLY A 392 4.86 -8.71 26.22
N GLY A 393 4.11 -9.81 26.01
CA GLY A 393 4.32 -11.12 26.62
C GLY A 393 3.60 -11.35 27.95
N ILE A 394 2.58 -10.55 28.27
CA ILE A 394 1.83 -10.59 29.55
C ILE A 394 1.02 -11.88 29.77
#